data_AF-A0A916TYD8-F1
#
_entry.id   AF-A0A916TYD8-F1
#
_cell.length_a   1.000
_cell.length_b   1.000
_cell.length_c   1.000
_cell.angle_alpha   90.00
_cell.angle_beta   90.00
_cell.angle_gamma   90.00
#
_symmetry.space_group_name_H-M   'P 1'
#
loop_
_entity.id
_entity.type
_entity.pdbx_description
1 polymer ?
#
loop_
_entity_poly.entity_id
_entity_poly.type
_entity_poly.pdbx_seq_one_letter_code
_entity_poly.pdbx_strand_id
1 'polypeptide(L)'
;MADNRKRTKGTKPAAKADPNRPAPQRETGLMAVELAQGELSPAMQAYFDKCLEKLGFVPNVLRAYAFDNTKLEAFAAFYNDLMLAPSGLSKLEREMIAVAVSSINRCFYCLTAHGAAVRQLSEDPALGELMVMNYRAADLSPRHIAMLDFAVKLTEQPATIVEADRERLRAAGFGDRDIWDIGAVASFFNMSNRMASAVDMRPNGEYHAQGR
;
A
#
# COMPACT_ATOMS: atom_id res chain seq x y z
N MET A 1 21.87 19.57 -67.47
CA MET A 1 20.55 20.11 -67.07
C MET A 1 19.70 18.96 -66.54
N ALA A 2 19.10 19.19 -65.35
CA ALA A 2 17.97 18.47 -64.73
C ALA A 2 18.16 16.98 -64.32
N ASP A 3 17.63 16.48 -63.21
CA ASP A 3 16.96 17.05 -62.03
C ASP A 3 16.91 15.93 -60.96
N ASN A 4 17.28 16.27 -59.72
CA ASN A 4 17.44 15.35 -58.59
C ASN A 4 16.21 15.46 -57.67
N ARG A 5 15.21 14.61 -57.86
CA ARG A 5 14.01 14.62 -56.99
C ARG A 5 14.22 13.82 -55.71
N LYS A 6 14.66 14.51 -54.65
CA LYS A 6 14.48 14.06 -53.27
C LYS A 6 12.99 14.11 -52.91
N ARG A 7 12.39 12.94 -52.63
CA ARG A 7 11.08 12.84 -51.97
C ARG A 7 11.20 13.35 -50.54
N THR A 8 10.54 14.47 -50.24
CA THR A 8 10.32 14.96 -48.88
C THR A 8 9.28 14.07 -48.19
N LYS A 9 9.67 13.42 -47.08
CA LYS A 9 8.71 12.77 -46.17
C LYS A 9 7.95 13.88 -45.45
N GLY A 10 6.66 14.02 -45.73
CA GLY A 10 5.78 14.90 -44.98
C GLY A 10 5.70 14.47 -43.52
N THR A 11 6.03 15.38 -42.61
CA THR A 11 5.76 15.25 -41.18
C THR A 11 4.25 15.25 -40.99
N LYS A 12 3.70 14.16 -40.42
CA LYS A 12 2.30 14.11 -39.99
C LYS A 12 2.07 15.23 -38.96
N PRO A 13 1.00 16.03 -39.07
CA PRO A 13 0.70 17.03 -38.07
C PRO A 13 0.42 16.34 -36.74
N ALA A 14 0.97 16.87 -35.65
CA ALA A 14 0.69 16.41 -34.30
C ALA A 14 -0.84 16.43 -34.08
N ALA A 15 -1.40 15.30 -33.65
CA ALA A 15 -2.82 15.22 -33.34
C ALA A 15 -3.15 16.26 -32.26
N LYS A 16 -4.18 17.07 -32.49
CA LYS A 16 -4.70 17.99 -31.46
C LYS A 16 -5.10 17.17 -30.24
N ALA A 17 -4.62 17.57 -29.06
CA ALA A 17 -4.99 16.93 -27.81
C ALA A 17 -6.51 17.03 -27.60
N ASP A 18 -7.15 15.91 -27.26
CA ASP A 18 -8.57 15.85 -26.92
C ASP A 18 -8.81 16.64 -25.61
N PRO A 19 -9.61 17.71 -25.62
CA PRO A 19 -9.88 18.53 -24.44
C PRO A 19 -10.65 17.78 -23.34
N ASN A 20 -11.27 16.64 -23.66
CA ASN A 20 -11.96 15.79 -22.68
C ASN A 20 -11.06 14.67 -22.11
N ARG A 21 -9.82 14.54 -22.61
CA ARG A 21 -8.88 13.56 -22.06
C ARG A 21 -8.39 14.05 -20.69
N PRO A 22 -8.47 13.24 -19.63
CA PRO A 22 -7.86 13.57 -18.36
C PRO A 22 -6.38 13.90 -18.56
N ALA A 23 -5.91 14.94 -17.89
CA ALA A 23 -4.49 15.27 -17.89
C ALA A 23 -3.68 14.04 -17.42
N PRO A 24 -2.49 13.77 -17.99
CA PRO A 24 -1.63 12.73 -17.48
C PRO A 24 -1.36 12.97 -16.00
N GLN A 25 -1.32 11.90 -15.21
CA GLN A 25 -0.94 12.02 -13.81
C GLN A 25 0.44 12.67 -13.74
N ARG A 26 0.58 13.71 -12.91
CA ARG A 26 1.88 14.37 -12.71
C ARG A 26 2.85 13.35 -12.10
N GLU A 27 4.05 13.26 -12.64
CA GLU A 27 5.18 12.69 -11.91
C GLU A 27 5.47 13.62 -10.73
N THR A 28 4.93 13.22 -9.57
CA THR A 28 5.14 13.89 -8.31
C THR A 28 6.40 13.34 -7.67
N GLY A 29 7.17 14.20 -7.00
CA GLY A 29 8.29 13.76 -6.17
C GLY A 29 7.85 12.76 -5.09
N LEU A 30 8.82 12.27 -4.31
CA LEU A 30 8.59 11.25 -3.27
C LEU A 30 7.43 11.57 -2.30
N MET A 31 7.33 12.84 -1.91
CA MET A 31 6.35 13.41 -1.00
C MET A 31 6.35 14.94 -1.16
N ALA A 32 5.34 15.64 -0.64
CA ALA A 32 5.24 17.10 -0.70
C ALA A 32 6.15 17.84 0.30
N VAL A 33 6.66 17.16 1.32
CA VAL A 33 7.58 17.75 2.31
C VAL A 33 9.03 17.56 1.86
N GLU A 34 9.79 18.64 1.83
CA GLU A 34 11.19 18.63 1.45
C GLU A 34 12.07 18.36 2.66
N LEU A 35 12.64 17.14 2.72
CA LEU A 35 13.62 16.74 3.73
C LEU A 35 14.93 16.36 3.06
N ALA A 36 16.02 16.97 3.52
CA ALA A 36 17.37 16.58 3.11
C ALA A 36 17.59 15.11 3.47
N GLN A 37 17.98 14.30 2.48
CA GLN A 37 18.24 12.88 2.70
C GLN A 37 19.53 12.72 3.51
N GLY A 38 19.52 11.78 4.45
CA GLY A 38 20.69 11.42 5.23
C GLY A 38 21.51 10.35 4.52
N GLU A 39 22.75 10.17 4.95
CA GLU A 39 23.51 8.97 4.61
C GLU A 39 22.91 7.77 5.34
N LEU A 40 22.63 6.69 4.61
CA LEU A 40 22.09 5.47 5.21
C LEU A 40 23.15 4.79 6.08
N SER A 41 22.70 4.24 7.21
CA SER A 41 23.53 3.31 7.98
C SER A 41 23.88 2.09 7.10
N PRO A 42 25.02 1.41 7.32
CA PRO A 42 25.36 0.22 6.56
C PRO A 42 24.26 -0.86 6.58
N ALA A 43 23.53 -0.96 7.69
CA ALA A 43 22.39 -1.86 7.83
C ALA A 43 21.21 -1.46 6.92
N MET A 44 20.89 -0.16 6.85
CA MET A 44 19.81 0.35 5.99
C MET A 44 20.17 0.38 4.51
N GLN A 45 21.43 0.61 4.16
CA GLN A 45 21.90 0.43 2.80
C GLN A 45 21.69 -1.03 2.35
N ALA A 46 22.16 -2.00 3.15
CA ALA A 46 21.96 -3.42 2.85
C ALA A 46 20.48 -3.82 2.80
N TYR A 47 19.61 -3.14 3.56
CA TYR A 47 18.17 -3.36 3.49
C TYR A 47 17.57 -2.82 2.18
N PHE A 48 18.00 -1.63 1.73
CA PHE A 48 17.59 -1.07 0.43
C PHE A 48 18.06 -1.94 -0.73
N ASP A 49 19.28 -2.45 -0.67
CA ASP A 49 19.82 -3.36 -1.70
C ASP A 49 18.99 -4.65 -1.79
N LYS A 50 18.56 -5.21 -0.65
CA LYS A 50 17.64 -6.35 -0.62
C LYS A 50 16.26 -6.02 -1.20
N CYS A 51 15.74 -4.81 -0.98
CA CYS A 51 14.50 -4.36 -1.62
C CYS A 51 14.66 -4.30 -3.13
N LEU A 52 15.77 -3.72 -3.63
CA LEU A 52 16.07 -3.68 -5.06
C LEU A 52 16.17 -5.07 -5.67
N GLU A 53 16.87 -5.99 -5.01
CA GLU A 53 17.01 -7.38 -5.49
C GLU A 53 15.66 -8.11 -5.57
N LYS A 54 14.82 -7.98 -4.54
CA LYS A 54 13.58 -8.76 -4.42
C LYS A 54 12.37 -8.14 -5.12
N LEU A 55 12.30 -6.82 -5.15
CA LEU A 55 11.14 -6.06 -5.65
C LEU A 55 11.44 -5.33 -6.96
N GLY A 56 12.72 -5.14 -7.31
CA GLY A 56 13.15 -4.33 -8.45
C GLY A 56 13.21 -2.82 -8.15
N PHE A 57 12.79 -2.39 -6.97
CA PHE A 57 12.79 -0.99 -6.53
C PHE A 57 12.85 -0.90 -5.00
N VAL A 58 13.21 0.27 -4.47
CA VAL A 58 13.06 0.59 -3.05
C VAL A 58 11.68 1.20 -2.80
N PRO A 59 10.83 0.61 -1.93
CA PRO A 59 9.56 1.21 -1.54
C PRO A 59 9.73 2.66 -1.07
N ASN A 60 8.93 3.56 -1.64
CA ASN A 60 9.05 4.99 -1.38
C ASN A 60 8.82 5.35 0.09
N VAL A 61 8.05 4.58 0.86
CA VAL A 61 7.96 4.78 2.31
C VAL A 61 9.33 4.68 2.99
N LEU A 62 10.19 3.74 2.60
CA LEU A 62 11.53 3.64 3.18
C LEU A 62 12.38 4.86 2.83
N ARG A 63 12.29 5.32 1.58
CA ARG A 63 12.95 6.56 1.13
C ARG A 63 12.43 7.78 1.88
N ALA A 64 11.13 7.84 2.21
CA ALA A 64 10.54 8.94 2.95
C ALA A 64 11.06 9.04 4.39
N TYR A 65 11.48 7.91 4.98
CA TYR A 65 12.10 7.87 6.31
C TYR A 65 13.64 8.00 6.28
N ALA A 66 14.28 7.91 5.11
CA ALA A 66 15.74 7.84 4.97
C ALA A 66 16.51 9.12 5.35
N PHE A 67 15.81 10.21 5.69
CA PHE A 67 16.45 11.39 6.27
C PHE A 67 16.97 11.17 7.70
N ASP A 68 16.47 10.15 8.41
CA ASP A 68 16.82 9.84 9.80
C ASP A 68 16.85 8.30 10.02
N ASN A 69 18.05 7.74 10.19
CA ASN A 69 18.24 6.29 10.37
C ASN A 69 17.49 5.74 11.59
N THR A 70 17.41 6.50 12.70
CA THR A 70 16.69 6.03 13.88
C THR A 70 15.19 5.86 13.58
N LYS A 71 14.60 6.75 12.79
CA LYS A 71 13.20 6.63 12.39
C LYS A 71 13.00 5.53 11.36
N LEU A 72 13.89 5.43 10.38
CA LEU A 72 13.84 4.40 9.35
C LEU A 72 13.95 2.99 9.96
N GLU A 73 14.91 2.77 10.84
CA GLU A 73 15.12 1.48 11.50
C GLU A 73 13.92 1.11 12.39
N ALA A 74 13.36 2.06 13.14
CA ALA A 74 12.17 1.84 13.95
C ALA A 74 10.95 1.46 13.10
N PHE A 75 10.71 2.17 11.99
CA PHE A 75 9.63 1.86 11.05
C PHE A 75 9.82 0.47 10.43
N ALA A 76 11.01 0.18 9.89
CA ALA A 76 11.29 -1.07 9.22
C ALA A 76 11.19 -2.26 10.18
N ALA A 77 11.69 -2.14 11.41
CA ALA A 77 11.59 -3.18 12.42
C ALA A 77 10.12 -3.48 12.76
N PHE A 78 9.32 -2.45 13.04
CA PHE A 78 7.91 -2.65 13.41
C PHE A 78 7.08 -3.21 12.24
N TYR A 79 7.30 -2.70 11.02
CA TYR A 79 6.65 -3.22 9.82
C TYR A 79 6.98 -4.71 9.59
N ASN A 80 8.26 -5.08 9.68
CA ASN A 80 8.70 -6.45 9.43
C ASN A 80 8.15 -7.42 10.48
N ASP A 81 8.12 -7.04 11.74
CA ASP A 81 7.51 -7.85 12.79
C ASP A 81 6.02 -8.10 12.51
N LEU A 82 5.27 -7.01 12.31
CA LEU A 82 3.83 -7.06 12.17
C LEU A 82 3.40 -7.80 10.89
N MET A 83 4.04 -7.51 9.76
CA MET A 83 3.60 -7.99 8.44
C MET A 83 4.25 -9.31 8.01
N LEU A 84 5.42 -9.67 8.56
CA LEU A 84 6.21 -10.81 8.05
C LEU A 84 6.55 -11.87 9.10
N ALA A 85 6.59 -11.53 10.40
CA ALA A 85 6.94 -12.49 11.45
C ALA A 85 5.82 -13.53 11.69
N PRO A 86 6.10 -14.60 12.46
CA PRO A 86 5.10 -15.62 12.82
C PRO A 86 3.89 -15.02 13.53
N SER A 87 2.70 -15.41 13.08
CA SER A 87 1.40 -15.00 13.61
C SER A 87 0.38 -16.09 13.27
N GLY A 88 -0.74 -16.15 14.00
CA GLY A 88 -1.91 -16.94 13.59
C GLY A 88 -2.66 -16.33 12.39
N LEU A 89 -2.31 -15.10 12.01
CA LEU A 89 -2.73 -14.48 10.75
C LEU A 89 -1.74 -14.81 9.62
N SER A 90 -2.27 -15.26 8.51
CA SER A 90 -1.54 -15.34 7.25
C SER A 90 -1.07 -13.94 6.81
N LYS A 91 -0.09 -13.91 5.89
CA LYS A 91 0.36 -12.65 5.29
C LYS A 91 -0.77 -11.98 4.49
N LEU A 92 -1.58 -12.78 3.80
CA LEU A 92 -2.74 -12.28 3.06
C LEU A 92 -3.79 -11.66 4.00
N GLU A 93 -4.12 -12.28 5.14
CA GLU A 93 -5.06 -11.70 6.11
C GLU A 93 -4.57 -10.33 6.64
N ARG A 94 -3.26 -10.21 6.91
CA ARG A 94 -2.65 -8.93 7.33
C ARG A 94 -2.75 -7.87 6.25
N GLU A 95 -2.49 -8.22 5.00
CA GLU A 95 -2.65 -7.32 3.85
C GLU A 95 -4.12 -6.95 3.58
N MET A 96 -5.06 -7.87 3.80
CA MET A 96 -6.49 -7.57 3.71
C MET A 96 -6.92 -6.54 4.76
N ILE A 97 -6.44 -6.67 6.01
CA ILE A 97 -6.65 -5.63 7.04
C ILE A 97 -6.06 -4.30 6.59
N ALA A 98 -4.82 -4.32 6.07
CA ALA A 98 -4.14 -3.12 5.58
C ALA A 98 -4.96 -2.37 4.52
N VAL A 99 -5.48 -3.10 3.53
CA VAL A 99 -6.29 -2.53 2.44
C VAL A 99 -7.65 -2.05 2.95
N ALA A 100 -8.34 -2.81 3.81
CA ALA A 100 -9.63 -2.39 4.35
C ALA A 100 -9.51 -1.09 5.16
N VAL A 101 -8.52 -0.98 6.04
CA VAL A 101 -8.23 0.27 6.79
C VAL A 101 -7.88 1.41 5.85
N SER A 102 -7.05 1.15 4.84
CA SER A 102 -6.62 2.14 3.84
C SER A 102 -7.76 2.61 2.94
N SER A 103 -8.77 1.77 2.69
CA SER A 103 -9.97 2.10 1.93
C SER A 103 -10.85 3.09 2.71
N ILE A 104 -11.10 2.80 3.99
CA ILE A 104 -11.83 3.71 4.88
C ILE A 104 -11.12 5.07 4.98
N ASN A 105 -9.80 5.06 5.16
CA ASN A 105 -9.00 6.28 5.28
C ASN A 105 -8.66 6.95 3.93
N ARG A 106 -9.06 6.34 2.79
CA ARG A 106 -8.78 6.82 1.42
C ARG A 106 -7.29 7.11 1.16
N CYS A 107 -6.40 6.28 1.69
CA CYS A 107 -4.96 6.49 1.58
C CYS A 107 -4.42 6.00 0.23
N PHE A 108 -4.08 6.91 -0.68
CA PHE A 108 -3.59 6.56 -2.03
C PHE A 108 -2.32 5.69 -2.01
N TYR A 109 -1.32 6.05 -1.19
CA TYR A 109 -0.08 5.27 -1.08
C TYR A 109 -0.38 3.82 -0.66
N CYS A 110 -1.09 3.66 0.46
CA CYS A 110 -1.31 2.35 1.05
C CYS A 110 -2.26 1.50 0.21
N LEU A 111 -3.31 2.08 -0.39
CA LEU A 111 -4.20 1.37 -1.31
C LEU A 111 -3.44 0.84 -2.53
N THR A 112 -2.50 1.63 -3.06
CA THR A 112 -1.69 1.22 -4.21
C THR A 112 -0.74 0.08 -3.85
N ALA A 113 0.04 0.24 -2.78
CA ALA A 113 1.06 -0.74 -2.39
C ALA A 113 0.46 -2.04 -1.83
N HIS A 114 -0.45 -1.93 -0.86
CA HIS A 114 -1.05 -3.11 -0.21
C HIS A 114 -2.14 -3.74 -1.07
N GLY A 115 -2.81 -2.96 -1.93
CA GLY A 115 -3.69 -3.53 -2.96
C GLY A 115 -2.91 -4.40 -3.95
N ALA A 116 -1.67 -4.03 -4.31
CA ALA A 116 -0.79 -4.90 -5.10
C ALA A 116 -0.38 -6.17 -4.34
N ALA A 117 -0.07 -6.04 -3.04
CA ALA A 117 0.26 -7.18 -2.19
C ALA A 117 -0.91 -8.18 -2.06
N VAL A 118 -2.15 -7.71 -1.89
CA VAL A 118 -3.35 -8.57 -1.88
C VAL A 118 -3.48 -9.33 -3.20
N ARG A 119 -3.39 -8.64 -4.35
CA ARG A 119 -3.46 -9.31 -5.67
C ARG A 119 -2.38 -10.38 -5.84
N GLN A 120 -1.15 -10.08 -5.41
CA GLN A 120 -0.03 -11.01 -5.53
C GLN A 120 -0.17 -12.22 -4.60
N LEU A 121 -0.53 -12.01 -3.34
CA LEU A 121 -0.57 -13.09 -2.33
C LEU A 121 -1.81 -13.98 -2.48
N SER A 122 -2.91 -13.45 -3.00
CA SER A 122 -4.13 -14.22 -3.26
C SER A 122 -4.11 -14.91 -4.62
N GLU A 123 -3.23 -14.48 -5.54
CA GLU A 123 -3.28 -14.84 -6.96
C GLU A 123 -4.64 -14.52 -7.62
N ASP A 124 -5.39 -13.59 -7.02
CA ASP A 124 -6.70 -13.13 -7.49
C ASP A 124 -6.70 -11.59 -7.61
N PRO A 125 -6.51 -11.06 -8.84
CA PRO A 125 -6.57 -9.62 -9.09
C PRO A 125 -7.90 -8.99 -8.66
N ALA A 126 -9.02 -9.71 -8.82
CA ALA A 126 -10.35 -9.20 -8.50
C ALA A 126 -10.51 -9.02 -6.99
N LEU A 127 -9.98 -9.93 -6.16
CA LEU A 127 -9.98 -9.77 -4.71
C LEU A 127 -9.28 -8.46 -4.29
N GLY A 128 -8.13 -8.14 -4.88
CA GLY A 128 -7.44 -6.88 -4.58
C GLY A 128 -8.28 -5.65 -4.88
N GLU A 129 -8.98 -5.62 -6.01
CA GLU A 129 -9.86 -4.51 -6.37
C GLU A 129 -11.10 -4.44 -5.47
N LEU A 130 -11.72 -5.58 -5.13
CA LEU A 130 -12.84 -5.65 -4.19
C LEU A 130 -12.43 -5.14 -2.81
N MET A 131 -11.26 -5.54 -2.31
CA MET A 131 -10.74 -5.06 -1.03
C MET A 131 -10.49 -3.55 -1.04
N VAL A 132 -9.95 -3.00 -2.14
CA VAL A 132 -9.73 -1.54 -2.30
C VAL A 132 -11.04 -0.77 -2.33
N MET A 133 -12.05 -1.27 -3.06
CA MET A 133 -13.29 -0.54 -3.31
C MET A 133 -14.33 -0.72 -2.20
N ASN A 134 -14.63 -1.97 -1.83
CA ASN A 134 -15.55 -2.34 -0.76
C ASN A 134 -15.42 -3.85 -0.46
N TYR A 135 -14.71 -4.22 0.61
CA TYR A 135 -14.51 -5.64 0.97
C TYR A 135 -15.81 -6.43 1.14
N ARG A 136 -16.94 -5.76 1.41
CA ARG A 136 -18.26 -6.39 1.57
C ARG A 136 -18.83 -6.93 0.26
N ALA A 137 -18.26 -6.54 -0.88
CA ALA A 137 -18.61 -7.08 -2.19
C ALA A 137 -17.84 -8.37 -2.53
N ALA A 138 -16.87 -8.77 -1.71
CA ALA A 138 -16.12 -10.01 -1.90
C ALA A 138 -16.80 -11.19 -1.20
N ASP A 139 -16.73 -12.36 -1.83
CA ASP A 139 -17.18 -13.63 -1.24
C ASP A 139 -16.19 -14.12 -0.18
N LEU A 140 -16.27 -13.53 1.01
CA LEU A 140 -15.37 -13.79 2.13
C LEU A 140 -15.93 -14.83 3.10
N SER A 141 -15.04 -15.61 3.71
CA SER A 141 -15.41 -16.53 4.80
C SER A 141 -15.92 -15.75 6.02
N PRO A 142 -16.77 -16.36 6.88
CA PRO A 142 -17.20 -15.72 8.13
C PRO A 142 -16.04 -15.27 9.02
N ARG A 143 -14.92 -16.02 8.98
CA ARG A 143 -13.67 -15.64 9.66
C ARG A 143 -13.09 -14.34 9.14
N HIS A 144 -12.94 -14.22 7.82
CA HIS A 144 -12.39 -12.99 7.22
C HIS A 144 -13.33 -11.79 7.43
N ILE A 145 -14.65 -11.99 7.36
CA ILE A 145 -15.64 -10.93 7.63
C ILE A 145 -15.49 -10.42 9.06
N ALA A 146 -15.45 -11.30 10.06
CA ALA A 146 -15.31 -10.90 11.46
C ALA A 146 -14.02 -10.09 11.72
N MET A 147 -12.91 -10.52 11.11
CA MET A 147 -11.62 -9.83 11.16
C MET A 147 -11.69 -8.41 10.57
N LEU A 148 -12.24 -8.28 9.36
CA LEU A 148 -12.32 -7.01 8.65
C LEU A 148 -13.34 -6.06 9.29
N ASP A 149 -14.48 -6.57 9.75
CA ASP A 149 -15.47 -5.78 10.48
C ASP A 149 -14.89 -5.18 11.76
N PHE A 150 -14.07 -5.95 12.49
CA PHE A 150 -13.35 -5.44 13.67
C PHE A 150 -12.35 -4.35 13.28
N ALA A 151 -11.54 -4.56 12.24
CA ALA A 151 -10.57 -3.57 11.77
C ALA A 151 -11.25 -2.26 11.30
N VAL A 152 -12.40 -2.37 10.63
CA VAL A 152 -13.21 -1.21 10.20
C VAL A 152 -13.78 -0.48 11.40
N LYS A 153 -14.40 -1.19 12.37
CA LYS A 153 -14.94 -0.55 13.58
C LYS A 153 -13.84 0.15 14.38
N LEU A 154 -12.66 -0.48 14.53
CA LEU A 154 -11.52 0.13 15.21
C LEU A 154 -11.00 1.38 14.47
N THR A 155 -11.12 1.41 13.14
CA THR A 155 -10.73 2.56 12.31
C THR A 155 -11.71 3.72 12.44
N GLU A 156 -13.01 3.45 12.35
CA GLU A 156 -14.05 4.49 12.32
C GLU A 156 -14.45 4.98 13.71
N GLN A 157 -14.58 4.06 14.67
CA GLN A 157 -15.22 4.30 15.96
C GLN A 157 -14.48 3.60 17.12
N PRO A 158 -13.16 3.83 17.30
CA PRO A 158 -12.35 3.12 18.30
C PRO A 158 -12.88 3.26 19.73
N ALA A 159 -13.48 4.40 20.07
CA ALA A 159 -14.06 4.67 21.40
C ALA A 159 -15.26 3.78 21.74
N THR A 160 -15.83 3.06 20.77
CA THR A 160 -16.99 2.18 20.93
C THR A 160 -16.62 0.69 20.95
N ILE A 161 -15.34 0.36 20.95
CA ILE A 161 -14.87 -1.02 21.06
C ILE A 161 -15.15 -1.56 22.47
N VAL A 162 -15.85 -2.68 22.55
CA VAL A 162 -16.31 -3.34 23.77
C VAL A 162 -16.06 -4.85 23.72
N GLU A 163 -16.37 -5.57 24.81
CA GLU A 163 -16.10 -7.02 24.91
C GLU A 163 -16.81 -7.84 23.85
N ALA A 164 -18.05 -7.48 23.53
CA ALA A 164 -18.83 -8.13 22.48
C ALA A 164 -18.12 -8.11 21.11
N ASP A 165 -17.23 -7.15 20.84
CA ASP A 165 -16.45 -7.12 19.59
C ASP A 165 -15.35 -8.19 19.59
N ARG A 166 -14.69 -8.40 20.74
CA ARG A 166 -13.68 -9.43 20.92
C ARG A 166 -14.30 -10.83 20.95
N GLU A 167 -15.47 -10.97 21.56
CA GLU A 167 -16.25 -12.22 21.56
C GLU A 167 -16.63 -12.65 20.13
N ARG A 168 -17.00 -11.71 19.24
CA ARG A 168 -17.27 -12.04 17.83
C ARG A 168 -16.04 -12.57 17.11
N LEU A 169 -14.85 -12.05 17.40
CA LEU A 169 -13.60 -12.61 16.88
C LEU A 169 -13.34 -14.02 17.42
N ARG A 170 -13.54 -14.25 18.73
CA ARG A 170 -13.39 -15.59 19.32
C ARG A 170 -14.38 -16.59 18.73
N ALA A 171 -15.63 -16.19 18.52
CA ALA A 171 -16.64 -17.01 17.86
C ALA A 171 -16.27 -17.37 16.40
N ALA A 172 -15.48 -16.51 15.74
CA ALA A 172 -14.91 -16.75 14.41
C ALA A 172 -13.57 -17.53 14.43
N GLY A 173 -13.16 -18.04 15.59
CA GLY A 173 -11.98 -18.89 15.77
C GLY A 173 -10.66 -18.14 15.93
N PHE A 174 -10.66 -16.85 16.25
CA PHE A 174 -9.44 -16.12 16.60
C PHE A 174 -9.12 -16.29 18.09
N GLY A 175 -7.87 -16.66 18.40
CA GLY A 175 -7.36 -16.63 19.78
C GLY A 175 -6.99 -15.22 20.23
N ASP A 176 -6.79 -15.01 21.54
CA ASP A 176 -6.46 -13.68 22.07
C ASP A 176 -5.19 -13.07 21.45
N ARG A 177 -4.20 -13.92 21.10
CA ARG A 177 -3.01 -13.46 20.36
C ARG A 177 -3.35 -12.98 18.96
N ASP A 178 -4.26 -13.65 18.25
CA ASP A 178 -4.69 -13.21 16.93
C ASP A 178 -5.48 -11.89 17.02
N ILE A 179 -6.31 -11.74 18.05
CA ILE A 179 -7.05 -10.48 18.31
C ILE A 179 -6.08 -9.32 18.50
N TRP A 180 -4.98 -9.54 19.24
CA TRP A 180 -3.90 -8.56 19.36
C TRP A 180 -3.29 -8.24 17.99
N ASP A 181 -2.92 -9.26 17.21
CA ASP A 181 -2.29 -9.06 15.90
C ASP A 181 -3.24 -8.31 14.92
N ILE A 182 -4.54 -8.62 14.91
CA ILE A 182 -5.55 -7.90 14.11
C ILE A 182 -5.59 -6.42 14.51
N GLY A 183 -5.71 -6.15 15.82
CA GLY A 183 -5.75 -4.79 16.35
C GLY A 183 -4.47 -4.01 16.08
N ALA A 184 -3.31 -4.65 16.19
CA ALA A 184 -2.01 -4.07 15.94
C ALA A 184 -1.82 -3.72 14.45
N VAL A 185 -2.17 -4.62 13.52
CA VAL A 185 -2.15 -4.36 12.07
C VAL A 185 -3.08 -3.19 11.73
N ALA A 186 -4.33 -3.24 12.20
CA ALA A 186 -5.29 -2.17 11.92
C ALA A 186 -4.85 -0.81 12.48
N SER A 187 -4.25 -0.78 13.67
CA SER A 187 -3.71 0.43 14.29
C SER A 187 -2.49 0.97 13.54
N PHE A 188 -1.58 0.09 13.13
CA PHE A 188 -0.41 0.46 12.34
C PHE A 188 -0.79 1.09 11.00
N PHE A 189 -1.81 0.56 10.33
CA PHE A 189 -2.31 1.17 9.09
C PHE A 189 -3.07 2.46 9.33
N ASN A 190 -3.76 2.61 10.46
CA ASN A 190 -4.30 3.91 10.87
C ASN A 190 -3.19 4.98 11.02
N MET A 191 -2.05 4.63 11.63
CA MET A 191 -0.87 5.52 11.69
C MET A 191 -0.29 5.76 10.29
N SER A 192 -0.02 4.70 9.54
CA SER A 192 0.66 4.77 8.23
C SER A 192 -0.15 5.56 7.21
N ASN A 193 -1.48 5.39 7.19
CA ASN A 193 -2.37 6.17 6.34
C ASN A 193 -2.32 7.66 6.67
N ARG A 194 -2.34 8.02 7.97
CA ARG A 194 -2.24 9.41 8.41
C ARG A 194 -0.90 10.02 8.01
N MET A 195 0.19 9.30 8.22
CA MET A 195 1.53 9.76 7.81
C MET A 195 1.64 9.94 6.29
N ALA A 196 1.22 8.94 5.51
CA ALA A 196 1.29 9.01 4.05
C ALA A 196 0.43 10.15 3.49
N SER A 197 -0.81 10.29 3.96
CA SER A 197 -1.71 11.37 3.51
C SER A 197 -1.23 12.76 3.96
N ALA A 198 -0.65 12.88 5.16
CA ALA A 198 -0.17 14.17 5.67
C ALA A 198 0.95 14.78 4.82
N VAL A 199 1.82 13.92 4.27
CA VAL A 199 2.97 14.37 3.46
C VAL A 199 2.76 14.19 1.96
N ASP A 200 1.55 13.80 1.51
CA ASP A 200 1.28 13.42 0.11
C ASP A 200 2.31 12.40 -0.43
N MET A 201 2.57 11.35 0.35
CA MET A 201 3.54 10.32 0.01
C MET A 201 3.12 9.57 -1.26
N ARG A 202 4.05 9.41 -2.21
CA ARG A 202 3.76 8.81 -3.51
C ARG A 202 4.20 7.35 -3.57
N PRO A 203 3.31 6.40 -3.91
CA PRO A 203 3.70 5.02 -4.11
C PRO A 203 4.61 4.92 -5.34
N ASN A 204 5.42 3.87 -5.40
CA ASN A 204 6.18 3.52 -6.60
C ASN A 204 5.23 3.23 -7.77
N GLY A 205 5.58 3.69 -8.97
CA GLY A 205 4.72 3.52 -10.15
C GLY A 205 4.52 2.06 -10.54
N GLU A 206 5.51 1.22 -10.25
CA GLU A 206 5.56 -0.22 -10.48
C GLU A 206 4.39 -0.96 -9.85
N TYR A 207 3.94 -0.52 -8.65
CA TYR A 207 2.79 -1.13 -7.97
C TYR A 207 1.51 -1.06 -8.81
N HIS A 208 1.36 -0.04 -9.65
CA HIS A 208 0.17 0.11 -10.49
C HIS A 208 0.04 -0.97 -11.55
N ALA A 209 1.08 -1.73 -11.88
CA ALA A 209 1.02 -2.82 -12.86
C ALA A 209 1.12 -4.22 -12.24
N GLN A 210 1.44 -4.32 -10.95
CA GLN A 210 1.69 -5.60 -10.28
C GLN A 210 0.40 -6.37 -9.98
N GLY A 211 0.45 -7.67 -10.27
CA GLY A 211 -0.63 -8.62 -9.98
C GLY A 211 -1.95 -8.28 -10.67
N ARG A 212 -1.92 -7.66 -11.84
CA ARG A 212 -3.12 -7.33 -12.63
C ARG A 212 -3.51 -8.44 -13.60
#